data_AF-A0A9N7NVW0-F1
#
_entry.id   AF-A0A9N7NVW0-F1
#
_cell.length_a   1.000
_cell.length_b   1.000
_cell.length_c   1.000
_cell.angle_alpha   90.00
_cell.angle_beta   90.00
_cell.angle_gamma   90.00
#
_symmetry.space_group_name_H-M   'P 1'
#
loop_
_entity.id
_entity.type
_entity.pdbx_description
1 polymer ?
#
loop_
_entity_poly.entity_id
_entity_poly.type
_entity_poly.pdbx_seq_one_letter_code
_entity_poly.pdbx_strand_id
1 'polypeptide(L)'
;MCSVDFCCLEDLEIHSCSGLEEFQLSSCSIKRLCFGVDGPTKAVLDLPNILCLQLNCEFFPLITLSTDSSEWRSEIHMKHSLIPSNNNEAASMFDKLHELHRALGDSRISMHMRDFTQDLAFIHEGLGELPVIESLTVEKYFTLFHLKAFFNYFFGNFRPRYVEQSVYAVLETQVYEEEPDPTDELMAQVYGPPLTVSVTKKYGGVNGLVDLLCDMFLMENERENYYWRQDLEEVSVEARDEDGKKWRPLQGVNISEWGLPNNVDHQIRFRLKWRGSSLS
;
A
#
# COMPACT_ATOMS: atom_id res chain seq x y z
N MET A 1 -2.32 39.21 8.64
CA MET A 1 -2.21 37.86 9.22
C MET A 1 -2.63 37.94 10.67
N CYS A 2 -3.65 37.18 11.07
CA CYS A 2 -3.97 37.00 12.50
C CYS A 2 -3.17 35.79 12.96
N SER A 3 -2.26 36.00 13.93
CA SER A 3 -1.57 34.89 14.60
C SER A 3 -2.42 34.51 15.82
N VAL A 4 -2.83 33.25 15.89
CA VAL A 4 -3.48 32.68 17.06
C VAL A 4 -2.46 31.74 17.68
N ASP A 5 -2.08 32.03 18.92
CA ASP A 5 -1.12 31.22 19.67
C ASP A 5 -1.88 30.14 20.46
N PHE A 6 -1.54 28.87 20.19
CA PHE A 6 -2.08 27.73 20.90
C PHE A 6 -0.93 26.99 21.62
N CYS A 7 -0.45 27.58 22.71
CA CYS A 7 0.73 27.08 23.44
C CYS A 7 0.61 25.64 23.96
N CYS A 8 -0.60 25.08 24.01
CA CYS A 8 -0.88 23.74 24.53
C CYS A 8 -1.52 22.79 23.50
N LEU A 9 -1.60 23.19 22.22
CA LEU A 9 -2.18 22.34 21.18
C LEU A 9 -1.21 21.24 20.78
N GLU A 10 -1.43 20.03 21.29
CA GLU A 10 -0.61 18.86 20.95
C GLU A 10 -1.09 18.12 19.69
N ASP A 11 -2.37 18.26 19.37
CA ASP A 11 -3.06 17.56 18.29
C ASP A 11 -3.70 18.56 17.35
N LEU A 12 -3.31 18.51 16.08
CA LEU A 12 -3.93 19.31 15.04
C LEU A 12 -4.38 18.41 13.90
N GLU A 13 -5.68 18.46 13.60
CA GLU A 13 -6.23 17.83 12.42
C GLU A 13 -6.75 18.91 11.46
N ILE A 14 -6.30 18.84 10.22
CA ILE A 14 -6.70 19.74 9.15
C ILE A 14 -7.22 18.85 8.03
N HIS A 15 -8.49 19.02 7.68
CA HIS A 15 -9.19 18.24 6.67
C HIS A 15 -9.67 19.15 5.54
N SER A 16 -9.68 18.63 4.31
CA SER A 16 -10.29 19.28 3.15
C SER A 16 -9.79 20.70 2.86
N CYS A 17 -8.49 20.93 3.03
CA CYS A 17 -7.87 22.18 2.59
C CYS A 17 -7.76 22.21 1.06
N SER A 18 -8.75 22.82 0.41
CA SER A 18 -8.76 23.06 -1.04
C SER A 18 -8.39 24.51 -1.39
N GLY A 19 -7.74 24.71 -2.54
CA GLY A 19 -7.49 26.05 -3.10
C GLY A 19 -6.41 26.87 -2.41
N LEU A 20 -5.65 26.29 -1.48
CA LEU A 20 -4.42 26.88 -0.96
C LEU A 20 -3.29 26.61 -1.95
N GLU A 21 -2.44 27.60 -2.23
CA GLU A 21 -1.19 27.38 -2.97
C GLU A 21 -0.08 26.98 -2.00
N GLU A 22 0.00 27.68 -0.86
CA GLU A 22 1.01 27.47 0.17
C GLU A 22 0.35 27.39 1.56
N PHE A 23 0.83 26.44 2.36
CA PHE A 23 0.45 26.27 3.76
C PHE A 23 1.69 26.37 4.64
N GLN A 24 1.64 27.18 5.70
CA GLN A 24 2.74 27.31 6.66
C GLN A 24 2.24 27.09 8.09
N LEU A 25 2.92 26.21 8.82
CA LEU A 25 2.63 25.91 10.22
C LEU A 25 3.94 25.85 11.01
N SER A 26 4.05 26.65 12.06
CA SER A 26 5.15 26.58 13.03
C SER A 26 4.54 26.43 14.42
N SER A 27 4.94 25.38 15.15
CA SER A 27 4.47 25.15 16.51
C SER A 27 5.43 24.23 17.26
N CYS A 28 5.83 24.65 18.46
CA CYS A 28 6.61 23.82 19.37
C CYS A 28 5.74 22.87 20.22
N SER A 29 4.42 23.06 20.26
CA SER A 29 3.51 22.25 21.09
C SER A 29 2.91 21.06 20.35
N ILE A 30 2.79 21.15 19.01
CA ILE A 30 2.17 20.09 18.19
C ILE A 30 3.07 18.85 18.17
N LYS A 31 2.48 17.73 18.61
CA LYS A 31 3.08 16.39 18.60
C LYS A 31 2.47 15.49 17.55
N ARG A 32 1.21 15.75 17.17
CA ARG A 32 0.49 14.96 16.16
C ARG A 32 -0.20 15.89 15.18
N LEU A 33 0.13 15.73 13.90
CA LEU A 33 -0.48 16.48 12.81
C LEU A 33 -1.14 15.51 11.84
N CYS A 34 -2.45 15.61 11.67
CA CYS A 34 -3.17 14.98 10.57
C CYS A 34 -3.49 16.04 9.52
N PHE A 35 -3.04 15.81 8.29
CA PHE A 35 -3.09 16.78 7.21
C PHE A 35 -3.70 16.13 5.97
N GLY A 36 -4.99 16.39 5.77
CA GLY A 36 -5.75 16.00 4.58
C GLY A 36 -5.87 17.17 3.61
N VAL A 37 -5.27 17.04 2.43
CA VAL A 37 -5.12 18.14 1.49
C VAL A 37 -5.65 17.82 0.10
N ASP A 38 -6.53 18.70 -0.37
CA ASP A 38 -7.07 18.76 -1.73
C ASP A 38 -6.68 20.10 -2.40
N GLY A 39 -5.49 20.66 -2.09
CA GLY A 39 -5.09 21.99 -2.54
C GLY A 39 -3.61 22.36 -2.48
N PRO A 40 -2.98 22.49 -1.29
CA PRO A 40 -1.66 23.12 -1.16
C PRO A 40 -0.59 22.40 -1.94
N THR A 41 -0.11 23.03 -3.01
CA THR A 41 1.04 22.54 -3.78
C THR A 41 2.31 22.55 -2.96
N LYS A 42 2.37 23.37 -1.90
CA LYS A 42 3.51 23.48 -0.99
C LYS A 42 3.08 23.58 0.48
N ALA A 43 3.78 22.87 1.36
CA ALA A 43 3.61 22.95 2.80
C ALA A 43 4.97 23.18 3.51
N VAL A 44 5.04 24.19 4.37
CA VAL A 44 6.21 24.50 5.21
C VAL A 44 5.84 24.25 6.66
N LEU A 45 6.44 23.23 7.25
CA LEU A 45 6.13 22.73 8.59
C LEU A 45 7.37 22.87 9.49
N ASP A 46 7.25 23.61 10.57
CA ASP A 46 8.29 23.79 11.59
C ASP A 46 7.76 23.24 12.93
N LEU A 47 8.04 21.96 13.17
CA LEU A 47 7.42 21.14 14.21
C LEU A 47 8.52 20.39 14.98
N PRO A 48 9.30 21.08 15.84
CA PRO A 48 10.46 20.50 16.52
C PRO A 48 10.13 19.26 17.36
N ASN A 49 8.91 19.18 17.90
CA ASN A 49 8.46 18.12 18.80
C ASN A 49 7.44 17.14 18.16
N ILE A 50 7.41 17.04 16.82
CA ILE A 50 6.49 16.13 16.11
C ILE A 50 6.81 14.66 16.43
N LEU A 51 5.78 13.90 16.77
CA LEU A 51 5.87 12.46 16.99
C LEU A 51 5.17 11.67 15.87
N CYS A 52 4.12 12.24 15.29
CA CYS A 52 3.33 11.61 14.25
C CYS A 52 2.85 12.64 13.21
N LEU A 53 3.12 12.36 11.95
CA LEU A 53 2.57 13.09 10.81
C LEU A 53 1.71 12.15 9.98
N GLN A 54 0.42 12.40 9.89
CA GLN A 54 -0.47 11.68 9.00
C GLN A 54 -0.80 12.55 7.79
N LEU A 55 -0.52 12.06 6.60
CA LEU A 55 -0.78 12.75 5.34
C LEU A 55 -1.87 11.99 4.58
N ASN A 56 -3.02 12.63 4.36
CA ASN A 56 -4.07 12.10 3.49
C ASN A 56 -4.03 12.86 2.17
N CYS A 57 -3.45 12.23 1.15
CA CYS A 57 -3.08 12.91 -0.09
C CYS A 57 -3.97 12.47 -1.26
N GLU A 58 -4.53 13.45 -1.98
CA GLU A 58 -5.03 13.29 -3.37
C GLU A 58 -3.99 13.71 -4.42
N PHE A 59 -2.95 14.42 -4.00
CA PHE A 59 -1.76 14.78 -4.75
C PHE A 59 -0.59 14.85 -3.77
N PHE A 60 0.65 14.68 -4.22
CA PHE A 60 1.82 14.83 -3.36
C PHE A 60 2.20 16.31 -3.23
N PRO A 61 2.03 16.94 -2.06
CA PRO A 61 2.48 18.32 -1.86
C PRO A 61 4.01 18.36 -1.74
N LEU A 62 4.62 19.48 -2.15
CA LEU A 62 6.00 19.77 -1.83
C LEU A 62 6.10 20.14 -0.35
N ILE A 63 6.59 19.22 0.47
CA ILE A 63 6.74 19.44 1.92
C ILE A 63 8.17 19.91 2.22
N THR A 64 8.30 20.94 3.04
CA THR A 64 9.52 21.28 3.77
C THR A 64 9.23 21.11 5.25
N LEU A 65 9.87 20.14 5.89
CA LEU A 65 9.68 19.86 7.31
C LEU A 65 10.99 20.14 8.07
N SER A 66 10.88 20.91 9.15
CA SER A 66 11.94 21.09 10.14
C SER A 66 11.48 20.47 11.46
N THR A 67 12.29 19.55 12.00
CA THR A 67 12.01 18.89 13.27
C THR A 67 13.30 18.54 14.01
N ASP A 68 13.25 18.58 15.35
CA ASP A 68 14.33 18.17 16.25
C ASP A 68 14.04 16.80 16.90
N SER A 69 12.93 16.15 16.50
CA SER A 69 12.49 14.90 17.09
C SER A 69 13.35 13.74 16.63
N SER A 70 13.99 13.06 17.58
CA SER A 70 14.89 11.92 17.31
C SER A 70 14.17 10.66 16.83
N GLU A 71 12.92 10.48 17.25
CA GLU A 71 12.06 9.37 16.84
C GLU A 71 10.67 9.88 16.54
N TRP A 72 10.24 9.75 15.28
CA TRP A 72 8.90 10.09 14.86
C TRP A 72 8.50 9.24 13.65
N ARG A 73 7.21 9.24 13.34
CA ARG A 73 6.65 8.43 12.25
C ARG A 73 5.77 9.24 11.33
N SER A 74 5.71 8.79 10.08
CA SER A 74 4.85 9.33 9.05
C SER A 74 3.89 8.26 8.57
N GLU A 75 2.61 8.58 8.47
CA GLU A 75 1.57 7.71 7.92
C GLU A 75 1.01 8.37 6.66
N ILE A 76 1.32 7.83 5.48
CA ILE A 76 0.94 8.39 4.18
C ILE A 76 -0.22 7.57 3.61
N HIS A 77 -1.39 8.20 3.48
CA HIS A 77 -2.58 7.61 2.91
C HIS A 77 -2.79 8.14 1.49
N MET A 78 -2.55 7.26 0.52
CA MET A 78 -2.73 7.55 -0.91
C MET A 78 -4.12 7.11 -1.36
N LYS A 79 -4.89 8.06 -1.89
CA LYS A 79 -6.21 7.82 -2.51
C LYS A 79 -6.07 7.44 -3.98
N HIS A 80 -7.12 6.83 -4.55
CA HIS A 80 -7.16 6.39 -5.95
C HIS A 80 -6.81 7.47 -6.98
N SER A 81 -7.17 8.72 -6.71
CA SER A 81 -6.98 9.84 -7.64
C SER A 81 -5.51 10.14 -7.94
N LEU A 82 -4.60 9.66 -7.08
CA LEU A 82 -3.16 9.78 -7.26
C LEU A 82 -2.58 8.85 -8.32
N ILE A 83 -3.28 7.76 -8.65
CA ILE A 83 -2.74 6.73 -9.51
C ILE A 83 -3.08 7.08 -10.94
N PRO A 84 -2.08 7.45 -11.73
CA PRO A 84 -2.35 8.02 -13.02
C PRO A 84 -2.71 6.96 -14.04
N SER A 85 -3.36 7.43 -15.10
CA SER A 85 -3.83 6.58 -16.19
C SER A 85 -2.74 6.21 -17.19
N ASN A 86 -1.57 6.85 -17.11
CA ASN A 86 -0.47 6.64 -18.02
C ASN A 86 0.89 6.57 -17.33
N ASN A 87 1.87 6.00 -18.04
CA ASN A 87 3.20 5.71 -17.53
C ASN A 87 3.99 6.98 -17.13
N ASN A 88 3.84 8.09 -17.86
CA ASN A 88 4.61 9.31 -17.61
C ASN A 88 4.18 9.97 -16.30
N GLU A 89 2.87 10.05 -16.07
CA GLU A 89 2.33 10.57 -14.83
C GLU A 89 2.70 9.68 -13.64
N ALA A 90 2.80 8.36 -13.84
CA ALA A 90 3.18 7.47 -12.76
C ALA A 90 4.66 7.59 -12.40
N ALA A 91 5.55 7.73 -13.37
CA ALA A 91 6.94 8.08 -13.07
C ALA A 91 7.01 9.37 -12.23
N SER A 92 6.24 10.40 -12.63
CA SER A 92 6.13 11.64 -11.84
C SER A 92 5.55 11.43 -10.44
N MET A 93 4.60 10.51 -10.27
CA MET A 93 4.05 10.14 -8.97
C MET A 93 5.15 9.60 -8.05
N PHE A 94 6.02 8.72 -8.55
CA PHE A 94 7.11 8.15 -7.79
C PHE A 94 8.26 9.14 -7.54
N ASP A 95 8.55 10.03 -8.49
CA ASP A 95 9.49 11.15 -8.27
C ASP A 95 9.03 12.02 -7.09
N LYS A 96 7.74 12.39 -7.06
CA LYS A 96 7.16 13.15 -5.95
C LYS A 96 7.16 12.37 -4.64
N LEU A 97 7.00 11.05 -4.70
CA LEU A 97 7.09 10.22 -3.50
C LEU A 97 8.53 10.15 -2.97
N HIS A 98 9.54 10.14 -3.84
CA HIS A 98 10.94 10.29 -3.45
C HIS A 98 11.23 11.66 -2.83
N GLU A 99 10.68 12.74 -3.40
CA GLU A 99 10.80 14.07 -2.82
C GLU A 99 10.16 14.14 -1.43
N LEU A 100 8.96 13.56 -1.28
CA LEU A 100 8.28 13.46 0.00
C LEU A 100 9.11 12.65 1.01
N HIS A 101 9.62 11.47 0.62
CA HIS A 101 10.48 10.65 1.48
C HIS A 101 11.69 11.46 1.97
N ARG A 102 12.38 12.17 1.06
CA ARG A 102 13.50 13.03 1.42
C ARG A 102 13.11 14.16 2.38
N ALA A 103 11.93 14.76 2.18
CA ALA A 103 11.42 15.82 3.06
C ALA A 103 11.06 15.30 4.46
N LEU A 104 10.65 14.04 4.58
CA LEU A 104 10.33 13.39 5.84
C LEU A 104 11.58 12.84 6.57
N GLY A 105 12.76 12.94 5.95
CA GLY A 105 14.04 12.61 6.57
C GLY A 105 14.07 11.23 7.23
N ASP A 106 14.46 11.20 8.52
CA ASP A 106 14.65 9.97 9.29
C ASP A 106 13.35 9.37 9.87
N SER A 107 12.16 9.86 9.45
CA SER A 107 10.90 9.32 9.96
C SER A 107 10.69 7.86 9.57
N ARG A 108 10.01 7.11 10.45
CA ARG A 108 9.49 5.79 10.10
C ARG A 108 8.25 5.95 9.24
N ILE A 109 8.37 5.75 7.93
CA ILE A 109 7.30 5.97 6.97
C ILE A 109 6.47 4.70 6.79
N SER A 110 5.17 4.79 7.07
CA SER A 110 4.17 3.77 6.70
C SER A 110 3.29 4.32 5.60
N MET A 111 2.96 3.48 4.62
CA MET A 111 2.21 3.85 3.44
C MET A 111 0.96 3.00 3.33
N HIS A 112 -0.18 3.66 3.17
CA HIS A 112 -1.48 3.06 3.00
C HIS A 112 -2.02 3.42 1.63
N MET A 113 -2.29 2.41 0.84
CA MET A 113 -2.71 2.53 -0.54
C MET A 113 -4.10 1.96 -0.70
N ARG A 114 -5.04 2.75 -1.25
CA ARG A 114 -6.43 2.31 -1.45
C ARG A 114 -6.88 2.55 -2.89
N ASP A 115 -7.72 1.64 -3.39
CA ASP A 115 -8.61 1.86 -4.54
C ASP A 115 -7.91 2.10 -5.91
N PHE A 116 -6.90 1.31 -6.35
CA PHE A 116 -6.30 1.55 -7.68
C PHE A 116 -7.18 1.04 -8.81
N THR A 117 -7.25 1.80 -9.91
CA THR A 117 -8.21 1.50 -10.99
C THR A 117 -7.60 1.17 -12.35
N GLN A 118 -6.28 1.25 -12.58
CA GLN A 118 -5.76 1.26 -13.96
C GLN A 118 -4.47 0.47 -14.24
N ASP A 119 -4.34 0.10 -15.52
CA ASP A 119 -3.19 -0.57 -16.15
C ASP A 119 -1.97 0.33 -16.16
N LEU A 120 -0.91 -0.13 -15.52
CA LEU A 120 0.38 0.51 -15.59
C LEU A 120 1.39 -0.43 -16.25
N ALA A 121 1.99 0.02 -17.35
CA ALA A 121 3.00 -0.76 -18.07
C ALA A 121 4.37 -0.17 -17.78
N PHE A 122 5.01 -0.59 -16.69
CA PHE A 122 6.28 -0.01 -16.29
C PHE A 122 7.50 -0.85 -16.65
N ILE A 123 8.51 -0.17 -17.18
CA ILE A 123 9.91 -0.60 -17.15
C ILE A 123 10.69 0.63 -16.74
N HIS A 124 11.09 0.72 -15.47
CA HIS A 124 12.02 1.76 -15.02
C HIS A 124 13.00 1.15 -14.04
N GLU A 125 14.28 1.32 -14.33
CA GLU A 125 15.38 0.96 -13.43
C GLU A 125 15.73 2.22 -12.63
N GLY A 126 15.40 2.22 -11.34
CA GLY A 126 15.85 3.26 -10.42
C GLY A 126 17.37 3.19 -10.26
N LEU A 127 18.05 4.33 -10.39
CA LEU A 127 19.48 4.46 -10.15
C LEU A 127 19.69 5.11 -8.77
N GLY A 128 20.17 4.34 -7.79
CA GLY A 128 20.60 4.90 -6.49
C GLY A 128 20.33 3.99 -5.30
N GLU A 129 20.67 4.50 -4.12
CA GLU A 129 20.22 3.91 -2.86
C GLU A 129 18.73 4.15 -2.70
N LEU A 130 18.00 3.07 -2.43
CA LEU A 130 16.55 3.10 -2.47
C LEU A 130 15.99 3.35 -1.07
N PRO A 131 15.08 4.32 -0.92
CA PRO A 131 14.47 4.65 0.36
C PRO A 131 13.79 3.45 1.02
N VAL A 132 14.03 3.29 2.31
CA VAL A 132 13.36 2.31 3.14
C VAL A 132 12.00 2.86 3.57
N ILE A 133 10.97 2.04 3.42
CA ILE A 133 9.63 2.28 3.96
C ILE A 133 9.43 1.27 5.09
N GLU A 134 8.90 1.70 6.23
CA GLU A 134 8.66 0.79 7.34
C GLU A 134 7.58 -0.23 6.96
N SER A 135 6.40 0.23 6.53
CA SER A 135 5.30 -0.66 6.14
C SER A 135 4.56 -0.16 4.91
N LEU A 136 4.17 -1.07 4.03
CA LEU A 136 3.27 -0.84 2.91
C LEU A 136 1.99 -1.65 3.13
N THR A 137 0.86 -0.98 3.28
CA THR A 137 -0.48 -1.59 3.32
C THR A 137 -1.20 -1.30 2.02
N VAL A 138 -1.78 -2.34 1.40
CA VAL A 138 -2.58 -2.20 0.19
C VAL A 138 -4.01 -2.67 0.48
N GLU A 139 -5.01 -1.83 0.23
CA GLU A 139 -6.42 -2.15 0.53
C GLU A 139 -7.29 -2.10 -0.73
N LYS A 140 -8.04 -3.20 -0.97
CA LYS A 140 -9.22 -3.39 -1.87
C LYS A 140 -9.15 -2.93 -3.35
N TYR A 141 -9.87 -3.68 -4.20
CA TYR A 141 -10.23 -3.41 -5.61
C TYR A 141 -9.12 -3.32 -6.66
N PHE A 142 -8.36 -4.40 -6.84
CA PHE A 142 -7.39 -4.45 -7.92
C PHE A 142 -7.59 -5.69 -8.77
N THR A 143 -7.34 -5.55 -10.07
CA THR A 143 -6.96 -6.74 -10.83
C THR A 143 -5.54 -7.12 -10.43
N LEU A 144 -5.28 -8.41 -10.31
CA LEU A 144 -3.97 -8.89 -9.84
C LEU A 144 -2.84 -8.59 -10.81
N PHE A 145 -3.19 -8.41 -12.09
CA PHE A 145 -2.25 -7.95 -13.11
C PHE A 145 -1.72 -6.53 -12.78
N HIS A 146 -2.60 -5.62 -12.36
CA HIS A 146 -2.23 -4.24 -12.01
C HIS A 146 -1.36 -4.19 -10.76
N LEU A 147 -1.73 -4.95 -9.72
CA LEU A 147 -0.94 -5.05 -8.49
C LEU A 147 0.49 -5.53 -8.77
N LYS A 148 0.63 -6.53 -9.63
CA LYS A 148 1.93 -7.08 -9.99
C LYS A 148 2.84 -6.03 -10.62
N ALA A 149 2.34 -5.30 -11.62
CA ALA A 149 3.09 -4.23 -12.28
C ALA A 149 3.42 -3.10 -11.30
N PHE A 150 2.47 -2.72 -10.46
CA PHE A 150 2.67 -1.74 -9.40
C PHE A 150 3.77 -2.17 -8.42
N PHE A 151 3.71 -3.38 -7.85
CA PHE A 151 4.72 -3.88 -6.92
C PHE A 151 6.09 -3.98 -7.56
N ASN A 152 6.18 -4.37 -8.83
CA ASN A 152 7.46 -4.39 -9.54
C ASN A 152 8.10 -3.02 -9.61
N TYR A 153 7.30 -2.00 -9.88
CA TYR A 153 7.78 -0.64 -9.91
C TYR A 153 8.09 -0.12 -8.51
N PHE A 154 7.19 -0.35 -7.55
CA PHE A 154 7.34 0.08 -6.17
C PHE A 154 8.60 -0.51 -5.55
N PHE A 155 8.80 -1.83 -5.65
CA PHE A 155 10.02 -2.50 -5.20
C PHE A 155 11.23 -2.17 -6.09
N GLY A 156 11.04 -1.58 -7.27
CA GLY A 156 12.15 -0.99 -8.03
C GLY A 156 12.65 0.34 -7.43
N ASN A 157 11.80 1.05 -6.70
CA ASN A 157 12.07 2.41 -6.21
C ASN A 157 12.14 2.51 -4.68
N PHE A 158 11.61 1.52 -3.95
CA PHE A 158 11.52 1.52 -2.49
C PHE A 158 11.89 0.15 -1.92
N ARG A 159 12.25 0.12 -0.64
CA ARG A 159 12.61 -1.08 0.11
C ARG A 159 11.72 -1.20 1.35
N PRO A 160 10.45 -1.63 1.21
CA PRO A 160 9.56 -1.78 2.35
C PRO A 160 10.04 -2.90 3.29
N ARG A 161 10.06 -2.67 4.60
CA ARG A 161 10.38 -3.72 5.59
C ARG A 161 9.20 -4.66 5.80
N TYR A 162 7.98 -4.13 5.71
CA TYR A 162 6.75 -4.91 5.81
C TYR A 162 5.83 -4.62 4.63
N VAL A 163 5.15 -5.65 4.12
CA VAL A 163 3.99 -5.52 3.24
C VAL A 163 2.81 -6.18 3.95
N GLU A 164 1.80 -5.39 4.31
CA GLU A 164 0.68 -5.79 5.15
C GLU A 164 -0.61 -5.90 4.32
N GLN A 165 -1.38 -6.95 4.60
CA GLN A 165 -2.66 -7.22 3.98
C GLN A 165 -3.69 -7.63 5.03
N SER A 166 -4.87 -7.00 4.98
CA SER A 166 -6.05 -7.53 5.67
C SER A 166 -6.70 -8.59 4.78
N VAL A 167 -6.79 -9.81 5.30
CA VAL A 167 -7.49 -10.94 4.73
C VAL A 167 -8.85 -11.02 5.39
N TYR A 168 -9.89 -10.82 4.60
CA TYR A 168 -11.25 -10.91 5.10
C TYR A 168 -11.72 -12.36 5.03
N ALA A 169 -12.46 -12.81 6.03
CA ALA A 169 -13.13 -14.09 5.98
C ALA A 169 -13.98 -14.12 4.70
N VAL A 170 -13.81 -15.19 3.91
CA VAL A 170 -14.78 -15.49 2.86
C VAL A 170 -16.05 -15.84 3.63
N LEU A 171 -16.93 -14.87 3.83
CA LEU A 171 -18.33 -15.20 4.04
C LEU A 171 -18.64 -16.07 2.84
N GLU A 172 -18.88 -17.36 3.06
CA GLU A 172 -19.43 -18.23 2.03
C GLU A 172 -20.67 -17.49 1.55
N THR A 173 -20.52 -16.74 0.45
CA THR A 173 -21.64 -16.18 -0.26
C THR A 173 -22.36 -17.45 -0.62
N GLN A 174 -23.47 -17.71 0.09
CA GLN A 174 -24.34 -18.81 -0.27
C GLN A 174 -24.58 -18.55 -1.74
N VAL A 175 -23.96 -19.38 -2.58
CA VAL A 175 -24.25 -19.40 -4.00
C VAL A 175 -25.67 -19.90 -3.94
N TYR A 176 -26.61 -18.96 -3.88
CA TYR A 176 -27.96 -19.24 -4.29
C TYR A 176 -27.74 -19.77 -5.70
N GLU A 177 -27.86 -21.08 -5.86
CA GLU A 177 -28.07 -21.68 -7.15
C GLU A 177 -29.32 -20.96 -7.65
N GLU A 178 -29.13 -19.86 -8.38
CA GLU A 178 -30.21 -19.27 -9.15
C GLU A 178 -30.66 -20.42 -10.03
N GLU A 179 -31.89 -20.90 -9.80
CA GLU A 179 -32.49 -21.92 -10.66
C GLU A 179 -32.28 -21.42 -12.09
N PRO A 180 -31.66 -22.24 -12.96
CA PRO A 180 -31.29 -21.81 -14.30
C PRO A 180 -32.52 -21.23 -14.98
N ASP A 181 -32.41 -20.03 -15.54
CA ASP A 181 -33.50 -19.41 -16.26
C ASP A 181 -33.94 -20.40 -17.36
N PRO A 182 -35.22 -20.80 -17.44
CA PRO A 182 -35.68 -21.76 -18.45
C PRO A 182 -35.40 -21.28 -19.89
N THR A 183 -35.12 -20.00 -20.12
CA THR A 183 -34.65 -19.49 -21.40
C THR A 183 -33.20 -19.87 -21.74
N ASP A 184 -32.33 -20.08 -20.74
CA ASP A 184 -30.95 -20.54 -20.94
C ASP A 184 -30.90 -22.01 -21.43
N GLU A 185 -31.80 -22.87 -20.96
CA GLU A 185 -31.96 -24.23 -21.49
C GLU A 185 -32.39 -24.23 -22.97
N LEU A 186 -33.28 -23.32 -23.33
CA LEU A 186 -33.77 -23.19 -24.71
C LEU A 186 -32.66 -22.68 -25.64
N MET A 187 -31.86 -21.73 -25.17
CA MET A 187 -30.69 -21.21 -25.91
C MET A 187 -29.60 -22.28 -26.06
N ALA A 188 -29.37 -23.12 -25.05
CA ALA A 188 -28.41 -24.23 -25.13
C ALA A 188 -28.81 -25.31 -26.16
N GLN A 189 -30.10 -25.54 -26.38
CA GLN A 189 -30.57 -26.48 -27.41
C GLN A 189 -30.38 -25.95 -28.84
N VAL A 190 -30.49 -24.63 -29.05
CA VAL A 190 -30.39 -24.01 -30.38
C VAL A 190 -28.93 -23.75 -30.78
N TYR A 191 -28.10 -23.32 -29.84
CA TYR A 191 -26.73 -22.88 -30.12
C TYR A 191 -25.64 -23.88 -29.67
N GLY A 192 -26.05 -25.01 -29.08
CA GLY A 192 -25.14 -25.94 -28.43
C GLY A 192 -24.73 -25.46 -27.03
N PRO A 193 -24.15 -26.34 -26.19
CA PRO A 193 -23.69 -25.95 -24.88
C PRO A 193 -22.64 -24.83 -25.03
N PRO A 194 -22.76 -23.71 -24.28
CA PRO A 194 -21.75 -22.68 -24.31
C PRO A 194 -20.40 -23.33 -23.98
N LEU A 195 -19.37 -23.01 -24.77
CA LEU A 195 -18.01 -23.41 -24.46
C LEU A 195 -17.69 -22.86 -23.08
N THR A 196 -17.77 -23.72 -22.07
CA THR A 196 -17.32 -23.47 -20.72
C THR A 196 -15.81 -23.43 -20.79
N VAL A 197 -15.28 -22.27 -21.18
CA VAL A 197 -13.89 -21.95 -20.92
C VAL A 197 -13.82 -21.84 -19.41
N SER A 198 -13.48 -22.95 -18.76
CA SER A 198 -13.03 -22.92 -17.37
C SER A 198 -11.73 -22.14 -17.36
N VAL A 199 -11.84 -20.82 -17.28
CA VAL A 199 -10.73 -19.99 -16.86
C VAL A 199 -10.51 -20.40 -15.42
N THR A 200 -9.62 -21.36 -15.20
CA THR A 200 -9.00 -21.59 -13.91
C THR A 200 -8.22 -20.32 -13.61
N LYS A 201 -8.92 -19.32 -13.09
CA LYS A 201 -8.29 -18.15 -12.51
C LYS A 201 -7.42 -18.72 -11.39
N LYS A 202 -6.11 -18.84 -11.64
CA LYS A 202 -5.10 -19.20 -10.63
C LYS A 202 -5.25 -18.30 -9.39
N TYR A 203 -5.87 -17.13 -9.59
CA TYR A 203 -6.17 -16.15 -8.57
C TYR A 203 -7.57 -15.56 -8.77
N GLY A 204 -8.46 -15.79 -7.81
CA GLY A 204 -9.83 -15.26 -7.87
C GLY A 204 -10.58 -15.27 -6.54
N GLY A 205 -9.98 -15.77 -5.47
CA GLY A 205 -10.55 -15.70 -4.13
C GLY A 205 -10.30 -14.35 -3.45
N VAL A 206 -10.92 -14.14 -2.28
CA VAL A 206 -10.73 -12.98 -1.40
C VAL A 206 -9.25 -12.75 -1.01
N ASN A 207 -8.41 -13.78 -1.20
CA ASN A 207 -6.99 -13.80 -0.86
C ASN A 207 -6.05 -13.55 -2.04
N GLY A 208 -6.57 -13.17 -3.22
CA GLY A 208 -5.77 -13.08 -4.45
C GLY A 208 -4.51 -12.23 -4.33
N LEU A 209 -4.52 -11.18 -3.49
CA LEU A 209 -3.32 -10.37 -3.23
C LEU A 209 -2.28 -11.11 -2.39
N VAL A 210 -2.68 -11.89 -1.39
CA VAL A 210 -1.74 -12.73 -0.62
C VAL A 210 -1.15 -13.80 -1.53
N ASP A 211 -1.98 -14.45 -2.36
CA ASP A 211 -1.50 -15.42 -3.36
C ASP A 211 -0.48 -14.78 -4.31
N LEU A 212 -0.78 -13.58 -4.82
CA LEU A 212 0.13 -12.82 -5.69
C LEU A 212 1.45 -12.50 -4.98
N LEU A 213 1.41 -12.03 -3.75
CA LEU A 213 2.63 -11.71 -2.97
C LEU A 213 3.44 -12.99 -2.69
N CYS A 214 2.80 -14.11 -2.38
CA CYS A 214 3.47 -15.41 -2.26
C CYS A 214 4.15 -15.81 -3.59
N ASP A 215 3.47 -15.66 -4.73
CA ASP A 215 4.07 -15.95 -6.03
C ASP A 215 5.23 -14.99 -6.37
N MET A 216 5.12 -13.71 -6.01
CA MET A 216 6.18 -12.73 -6.26
C MET A 216 7.42 -12.96 -5.38
N PHE A 217 7.22 -13.28 -4.11
CA PHE A 217 8.30 -13.36 -3.13
C PHE A 217 8.86 -14.77 -2.94
N LEU A 218 7.99 -15.77 -2.80
CA LEU A 218 8.36 -17.11 -2.33
C LEU A 218 8.57 -18.08 -3.49
N MET A 219 7.87 -17.91 -4.60
CA MET A 219 7.96 -18.86 -5.70
C MET A 219 9.20 -18.59 -6.55
N GLU A 220 10.05 -19.60 -6.75
CA GLU A 220 11.19 -19.60 -7.66
C GLU A 220 10.74 -19.68 -9.12
N ASN A 221 9.84 -18.79 -9.53
CA ASN A 221 9.45 -18.74 -10.94
C ASN A 221 10.61 -18.08 -11.71
N GLU A 222 11.57 -18.90 -12.14
CA GLU A 222 12.76 -18.52 -12.92
C GLU A 222 12.43 -17.70 -14.19
N ARG A 223 11.16 -17.69 -14.60
CA ARG A 223 10.69 -17.04 -15.83
C ARG A 223 10.52 -15.53 -15.71
N GLU A 224 10.40 -14.98 -14.50
CA GLU A 224 10.12 -13.56 -14.31
C GLU A 224 11.33 -12.85 -13.70
N ASN A 225 12.01 -12.06 -14.52
CA ASN A 225 13.23 -11.36 -14.15
C ASN A 225 12.90 -10.07 -13.38
N TYR A 226 12.60 -10.22 -12.09
CA TYR A 226 12.44 -9.10 -11.18
C TYR A 226 13.81 -8.57 -10.75
N TYR A 227 14.25 -7.45 -11.30
CA TYR A 227 15.53 -6.85 -10.94
C TYR A 227 15.68 -6.61 -9.43
N TRP A 228 14.61 -6.11 -8.77
CA TRP A 228 14.61 -5.86 -7.32
C TRP A 228 14.80 -7.12 -6.47
N ARG A 229 14.51 -8.31 -7.01
CA ARG A 229 14.64 -9.58 -6.29
C ARG A 229 16.09 -9.94 -5.99
N GLN A 230 17.04 -9.41 -6.77
CA GLN A 230 18.48 -9.60 -6.53
C GLN A 230 18.94 -8.98 -5.20
N ASP A 231 18.19 -7.97 -4.74
CA ASP A 231 18.44 -7.28 -3.48
C ASP A 231 17.61 -7.84 -2.31
N LEU A 232 16.65 -8.74 -2.57
CA LEU A 232 15.83 -9.32 -1.51
C LEU A 232 16.56 -10.53 -0.91
N GLU A 233 17.02 -10.43 0.34
CA GLU A 233 17.78 -11.48 1.03
C GLU A 233 16.89 -12.53 1.67
N GLU A 234 15.81 -12.10 2.32
CA GLU A 234 14.97 -12.97 3.13
C GLU A 234 13.53 -12.47 3.10
N VAL A 235 12.60 -13.42 3.06
CA VAL A 235 11.16 -13.17 3.19
C VAL A 235 10.64 -14.10 4.27
N SER A 236 9.92 -13.52 5.23
CA SER A 236 9.15 -14.28 6.21
C SER A 236 7.70 -13.81 6.19
N VAL A 237 6.78 -14.74 6.46
CA VAL A 237 5.36 -14.42 6.53
C VAL A 237 4.92 -14.53 7.98
N GLU A 238 4.14 -13.55 8.43
CA GLU A 238 3.59 -13.51 9.77
C GLU A 238 2.08 -13.26 9.71
N ALA A 239 1.33 -13.89 10.61
CA ALA A 239 -0.07 -13.57 10.85
C ALA A 239 -0.22 -12.91 12.21
N ARG A 240 -1.16 -11.98 12.30
CA ARG A 240 -1.58 -11.40 13.57
C ARG A 240 -2.42 -12.43 14.32
N ASP A 241 -2.18 -12.57 15.62
CA ASP A 241 -2.93 -13.53 16.44
C ASP A 241 -4.40 -13.13 16.62
N GLU A 242 -5.21 -14.07 17.12
CA GLU A 242 -6.66 -13.89 17.32
C GLU A 242 -7.00 -12.69 18.22
N ASP A 243 -6.10 -12.35 19.15
CA ASP A 243 -6.24 -11.19 20.03
C ASP A 243 -5.90 -9.85 19.33
N GLY A 244 -5.34 -9.90 18.11
CA GLY A 244 -4.87 -8.73 17.37
C GLY A 244 -3.64 -8.06 18.00
N LYS A 245 -2.90 -8.75 18.88
CA LYS A 245 -1.83 -8.13 19.70
C LYS A 245 -0.44 -8.46 19.22
N LYS A 246 -0.21 -9.63 18.66
CA LYS A 246 1.15 -10.09 18.29
C LYS A 246 1.18 -10.68 16.90
N TRP A 247 2.29 -10.43 16.21
CA TRP A 247 2.64 -11.12 14.98
C TRP A 247 3.30 -12.45 15.32
N ARG A 248 2.88 -13.52 14.64
CA ARG A 248 3.42 -14.86 14.78
C ARG A 248 3.91 -15.35 13.42
N PRO A 249 5.12 -15.93 13.33
CA PRO A 249 5.62 -16.47 12.08
C PRO A 249 4.75 -17.63 11.63
N LEU A 250 4.42 -17.64 10.34
CA LEU A 250 3.76 -18.75 9.66
C LEU A 250 4.82 -19.71 9.13
N GLN A 251 4.56 -21.01 9.23
CA GLN A 251 5.39 -22.04 8.62
C GLN A 251 4.71 -22.52 7.33
N GLY A 252 5.50 -22.73 6.28
CA GLY A 252 5.01 -23.20 4.98
C GLY A 252 5.03 -22.12 3.90
N VAL A 253 5.10 -22.57 2.65
CA VAL A 253 5.15 -21.70 1.46
C VAL A 253 3.74 -21.42 0.93
N ASN A 254 2.81 -22.33 1.19
CA ASN A 254 1.44 -22.25 0.71
C ASN A 254 0.50 -21.73 1.80
N ILE A 255 -0.42 -20.83 1.43
CA ILE A 255 -1.43 -20.26 2.34
C ILE A 255 -2.31 -21.35 2.97
N SER A 256 -2.60 -22.42 2.23
CA SER A 256 -3.36 -23.57 2.74
C SER A 256 -2.66 -24.31 3.88
N GLU A 257 -1.33 -24.20 3.99
CA GLU A 257 -0.54 -24.82 5.07
C GLU A 257 -0.48 -23.95 6.32
N TRP A 258 -0.83 -22.66 6.23
CA TRP A 258 -0.70 -21.72 7.35
C TRP A 258 -1.72 -21.96 8.47
N GLY A 259 -2.71 -22.85 8.25
CA GLY A 259 -3.67 -23.25 9.28
C GLY A 259 -4.52 -22.08 9.81
N LEU A 260 -4.73 -21.05 8.99
CA LEU A 260 -5.51 -19.88 9.38
C LEU A 260 -6.99 -20.26 9.55
N PRO A 261 -7.65 -19.89 10.66
CA PRO A 261 -9.07 -20.11 10.86
C PRO A 261 -9.92 -19.49 9.74
N ASN A 262 -10.73 -20.27 9.03
CA ASN A 262 -11.52 -19.78 7.88
C ASN A 262 -12.59 -18.73 8.25
N ASN A 263 -12.92 -18.58 9.54
CA ASN A 263 -14.08 -17.80 10.00
C ASN A 263 -13.73 -16.45 10.64
N VAL A 264 -12.46 -16.02 10.55
CA VAL A 264 -11.99 -14.79 11.20
C VAL A 264 -11.19 -13.97 10.20
N ASP A 265 -11.33 -12.65 10.27
CA ASP A 265 -10.46 -11.74 9.52
C ASP A 265 -9.03 -11.85 10.06
N HIS A 266 -8.08 -12.13 9.19
CA HIS A 266 -6.67 -12.23 9.54
C HIS A 266 -5.91 -11.05 8.97
N GLN A 267 -4.95 -10.54 9.72
CA GLN A 267 -3.93 -9.67 9.15
C GLN A 267 -2.69 -10.49 8.88
N ILE A 268 -2.22 -10.44 7.64
CA ILE A 268 -1.02 -11.11 7.17
C ILE A 268 -0.01 -10.04 6.79
N ARG A 269 1.26 -10.27 7.12
CA ARG A 269 2.34 -9.44 6.62
C ARG A 269 3.51 -10.25 6.12
N PHE A 270 4.15 -9.72 5.08
CA PHE A 270 5.43 -10.19 4.58
C PHE A 270 6.51 -9.29 5.16
N ARG A 271 7.41 -9.86 5.96
CA ARG A 271 8.60 -9.17 6.44
C ARG A 271 9.74 -9.42 5.45
N LEU A 272 10.24 -8.34 4.88
CA LEU A 272 11.23 -8.33 3.82
C LEU A 272 12.56 -7.82 4.36
N LYS A 273 13.62 -8.59 4.13
CA LYS A 273 14.98 -8.20 4.44
C LYS A 273 15.73 -7.94 3.14
N TRP A 274 16.20 -6.71 2.97
CA TRP A 274 16.91 -6.28 1.78
C TRP A 274 18.42 -6.22 2.02
N ARG A 275 19.19 -6.50 0.97
CA ARG A 275 20.65 -6.47 0.98
C ARG A 275 21.14 -5.05 1.15
N GLY A 276 22.13 -4.88 2.02
CA GLY A 276 22.75 -3.57 2.27
C GLY A 276 21.92 -2.64 3.15
N SER A 277 20.67 -2.97 3.48
CA SER A 277 19.89 -2.24 4.47
C SER A 277 20.38 -2.62 5.87
N SER A 278 21.23 -1.78 6.47
CA SER A 278 21.54 -1.91 7.90
C SER A 278 20.24 -1.74 8.69
N LEU A 279 19.96 -2.69 9.59
CA LEU A 279 18.93 -2.59 10.62
C LEU A 279 19.35 -1.51 11.63
N SER A 280 19.27 -0.25 11.23
CA SER A 280 19.20 0.89 12.16
C SER A 280 17.78 1.05 12.67
#